data_AF-X1UG39-F1
#
_entry.id   AF-X1UG39-F1
#
_cell.length_a   1.000
_cell.length_b   1.000
_cell.length_c   1.000
_cell.angle_alpha   90.00
_cell.angle_beta   90.00
_cell.angle_gamma   90.00
#
_symmetry.space_group_name_H-M   'P 1'
#
loop_
_entity.id
_entity.type
_entity.pdbx_description
1 polymer ?
#
loop_
_entity_poly.entity_id
_entity_poly.type
_entity_poly.pdbx_seq_one_letter_code
_entity_poly.pdbx_strand_id
1 'polypeptide(L)'
;GFDWQNAVNVPLMVEGEQTITPRLFVALFPNDAPMDVKVEGDAPEEQGIRIKGIIQHHFRVADVPGECYPAMTQCSLLGTGYVEGGQWFIRKGWQIDNKEERYFVPIEKRPDAKFVNWFELYPHPAKMRMNDTLPIIRKRYIDAETLKKLAVDSQWDAKKLKEALDSECPAYTESKYKGTRQKEYEILEYWGPWDESFEDDNGEEKKRIAVPYWIIVVNRSVRLRGIPNPYNHQMPPYCKIKLFEDPQPCWFGVGIGQVGKPTQDRINKIVNQRLDNVDLVLNKQ
;
A
#
# COMPACT_ATOMS: atom_id res chain seq x y z
N GLY A 1 -29.10 -0.71 36.90
CA GLY A 1 -27.87 0.06 36.63
C GLY A 1 -26.98 -0.81 35.79
N PHE A 2 -26.32 -0.28 34.78
CA PHE A 2 -25.52 -1.07 33.86
C PHE A 2 -24.19 -1.46 34.52
N ASP A 3 -24.05 -2.71 34.98
CA ASP A 3 -22.81 -3.24 35.58
C ASP A 3 -21.57 -3.13 34.66
N TRP A 4 -21.77 -2.89 33.35
CA TRP A 4 -20.68 -2.65 32.40
C TRP A 4 -20.08 -1.25 32.45
N GLN A 5 -20.70 -0.27 33.13
CA GLN A 5 -20.16 1.09 33.24
C GLN A 5 -18.97 1.22 34.20
N ASN A 6 -18.76 0.24 35.09
CA ASN A 6 -17.68 0.27 36.08
C ASN A 6 -16.51 -0.66 35.75
N ALA A 7 -16.55 -1.38 34.63
CA ALA A 7 -15.45 -2.26 34.23
C ALA A 7 -14.24 -1.44 33.78
N VAL A 8 -13.14 -1.55 34.51
CA VAL A 8 -11.86 -0.94 34.15
C VAL A 8 -11.19 -1.78 33.07
N ASN A 9 -10.80 -1.10 31.98
CA ASN A 9 -9.99 -1.68 30.92
C ASN A 9 -8.57 -1.11 31.01
N VAL A 10 -7.60 -1.97 31.25
CA VAL A 10 -6.18 -1.58 31.28
C VAL A 10 -5.66 -1.61 29.86
N PRO A 11 -5.24 -0.50 29.24
CA PRO A 11 -4.91 -0.46 27.81
C PRO A 11 -3.51 -1.03 27.48
N LEU A 12 -3.13 -2.18 28.04
CA LEU A 12 -1.79 -2.78 27.89
C LEU A 12 -1.43 -3.00 26.41
N MET A 13 -2.36 -3.47 25.60
CA MET A 13 -2.09 -3.70 24.17
C MET A 13 -1.88 -2.42 23.38
N VAL A 14 -2.55 -1.33 23.77
CA VAL A 14 -2.38 -0.02 23.13
C VAL A 14 -1.00 0.55 23.49
N GLU A 15 -0.62 0.49 24.75
CA GLU A 15 0.72 0.89 25.21
C GLU A 15 1.83 0.04 24.57
N GLY A 16 1.57 -1.27 24.44
CA GLY A 16 2.46 -2.21 23.77
C GLY A 16 2.69 -1.86 22.30
N GLU A 17 1.63 -1.57 21.55
CA GLU A 17 1.71 -1.14 20.15
C GLU A 17 2.50 0.17 20.01
N GLN A 18 2.16 1.18 20.82
CA GLN A 18 2.84 2.48 20.85
C GLN A 18 4.33 2.38 21.18
N THR A 19 4.74 1.29 21.83
CA THR A 19 6.15 1.03 22.18
C THR A 19 6.87 0.19 21.13
N ILE A 20 6.21 -0.84 20.58
CA ILE A 20 6.82 -1.80 19.66
C ILE A 20 7.07 -1.18 18.29
N THR A 21 6.10 -0.46 17.74
CA THR A 21 6.21 0.11 16.38
C THR A 21 7.39 1.08 16.27
N PRO A 22 7.58 2.08 17.16
CA PRO A 22 8.71 2.99 17.08
C PRO A 22 10.06 2.30 17.32
N ARG A 23 10.13 1.30 18.21
CA ARG A 23 11.36 0.55 18.47
C ARG A 23 11.78 -0.29 17.27
N LEU A 24 10.83 -0.98 16.63
CA LEU A 24 11.08 -1.70 15.40
C LEU A 24 11.53 -0.75 14.29
N PHE A 25 10.90 0.42 14.18
CA PHE A 25 11.27 1.41 13.18
C PHE A 25 12.71 1.89 13.35
N VAL A 26 13.12 2.27 14.55
CA VAL A 26 14.50 2.70 14.85
C VAL A 26 15.51 1.57 14.60
N ALA A 27 15.12 0.31 14.88
CA ALA A 27 15.99 -0.84 14.64
C ALA A 27 16.15 -1.17 13.15
N LEU A 28 15.09 -1.04 12.35
CA LEU A 28 15.12 -1.30 10.91
C LEU A 28 15.73 -0.13 10.12
N PHE A 29 15.53 1.09 10.59
CA PHE A 29 16.00 2.34 9.98
C PHE A 29 16.90 3.13 10.94
N PRO A 30 18.07 2.59 11.34
CA PRO A 30 19.00 3.31 12.21
C PRO A 30 19.60 4.55 11.53
N ASN A 31 19.61 4.56 10.19
CA ASN A 31 20.00 5.69 9.34
C ASN A 31 19.01 5.77 8.17
N ASP A 32 18.99 6.88 7.44
CA ASP A 32 18.00 7.13 6.37
C ASP A 32 17.99 6.08 5.24
N ALA A 33 19.04 5.27 5.07
CA ALA A 33 19.11 4.23 4.05
C ALA A 33 19.92 3.02 4.57
N PRO A 34 19.29 2.12 5.34
CA PRO A 34 19.95 1.06 6.10
C PRO A 34 20.23 -0.17 5.20
N MET A 35 21.06 0.02 4.19
CA MET A 35 21.37 -1.03 3.23
C MET A 35 22.85 -1.11 2.88
N ASP A 36 23.28 -2.32 2.60
CA ASP A 36 24.62 -2.61 2.11
C ASP A 36 24.55 -3.42 0.82
N VAL A 37 25.53 -3.20 -0.06
CA VAL A 37 25.61 -3.88 -1.35
C VAL A 37 26.88 -4.72 -1.34
N LYS A 38 26.71 -6.04 -1.39
CA LYS A 38 27.82 -6.98 -1.56
C LYS A 38 27.93 -7.35 -3.03
N VAL A 39 29.11 -7.17 -3.59
CA VAL A 39 29.40 -7.60 -4.97
C VAL A 39 29.72 -9.10 -4.95
N GLU A 40 29.09 -9.87 -5.83
CA GLU A 40 29.34 -11.30 -6.01
C GLU A 40 29.98 -11.55 -7.38
N GLY A 41 31.02 -12.40 -7.42
CA GLY A 41 31.75 -12.75 -8.66
C GLY A 41 32.90 -11.79 -9.01
N ASP A 42 33.23 -11.70 -10.30
CA ASP A 42 34.34 -10.88 -10.85
C ASP A 42 33.96 -9.41 -11.13
N ALA A 43 32.81 -8.95 -10.64
CA ALA A 43 32.38 -7.57 -10.88
C ALA A 43 33.25 -6.58 -10.07
N PRO A 44 33.59 -5.39 -10.62
CA PRO A 44 34.41 -4.40 -9.91
C PRO A 44 33.72 -3.87 -8.65
N GLU A 45 34.42 -3.85 -7.52
CA GLU A 45 33.91 -3.32 -6.25
C GLU A 45 33.44 -1.85 -6.36
N GLU A 46 34.11 -1.06 -7.21
CA GLU A 46 33.73 0.34 -7.49
C GLU A 46 32.28 0.48 -7.99
N GLN A 47 31.81 -0.49 -8.80
CA GLN A 47 30.43 -0.47 -9.30
C GLN A 47 29.45 -0.71 -8.16
N GLY A 48 29.78 -1.61 -7.23
CA GLY A 48 28.98 -1.86 -6.02
C GLY A 48 28.84 -0.61 -5.16
N ILE A 49 29.93 0.14 -4.97
CA ILE A 49 29.92 1.40 -4.21
C ILE A 49 29.05 2.45 -4.91
N ARG A 50 29.14 2.57 -6.25
CA ARG A 50 28.29 3.49 -7.02
C ARG A 50 26.80 3.12 -6.92
N ILE A 51 26.47 1.85 -7.08
CA ILE A 51 25.10 1.34 -6.95
C ILE A 51 24.56 1.62 -5.56
N LYS A 52 25.35 1.33 -4.51
CA LYS A 52 24.99 1.66 -3.12
C LYS A 52 24.67 3.14 -2.96
N GLY A 53 25.53 4.03 -3.46
CA GLY A 53 25.32 5.47 -3.39
C GLY A 53 24.04 5.92 -4.09
N ILE A 54 23.74 5.38 -5.28
CA ILE A 54 22.52 5.69 -6.04
C ILE A 54 21.27 5.21 -5.31
N ILE A 55 21.28 3.99 -4.78
CA ILE A 55 20.10 3.46 -4.08
C ILE A 55 19.88 4.24 -2.79
N GLN A 56 20.92 4.50 -1.99
CA GLN A 56 20.82 5.31 -0.77
C GLN A 56 20.31 6.72 -1.06
N HIS A 57 20.74 7.33 -2.18
CA HIS A 57 20.21 8.62 -2.61
C HIS A 57 18.71 8.55 -2.90
N HIS A 58 18.25 7.60 -3.74
CA HIS A 58 16.82 7.47 -4.04
C HIS A 58 15.97 7.10 -2.83
N PHE A 59 16.51 6.29 -1.91
CA PHE A 59 15.84 5.92 -0.67
C PHE A 59 15.54 7.14 0.21
N ARG A 60 16.49 8.09 0.27
CA ARG A 60 16.32 9.37 0.97
C ARG A 60 15.35 10.31 0.26
N VAL A 61 15.49 10.46 -1.06
CA VAL A 61 14.66 11.40 -1.83
C VAL A 61 13.18 10.96 -1.88
N ALA A 62 12.93 9.65 -1.87
CA ALA A 62 11.59 9.08 -1.83
C ALA A 62 10.98 8.97 -0.42
N ASP A 63 11.70 9.41 0.63
CA ASP A 63 11.29 9.29 2.03
C ASP A 63 10.72 7.90 2.38
N VAL A 64 11.43 6.85 1.97
CA VAL A 64 10.99 5.47 2.22
C VAL A 64 10.75 5.21 3.72
N PRO A 65 11.58 5.71 4.68
CA PRO A 65 11.28 5.55 6.09
C PRO A 65 9.93 6.17 6.49
N GLY A 66 9.61 7.38 6.01
CA GLY A 66 8.33 8.05 6.26
C GLY A 66 7.13 7.25 5.77
N GLU A 67 7.24 6.62 4.59
CA GLU A 67 6.19 5.79 4.00
C GLU A 67 6.11 4.38 4.63
N CYS A 68 7.23 3.85 5.13
CA CYS A 68 7.28 2.57 5.82
C CYS A 68 6.69 2.63 7.24
N TYR A 69 6.84 3.74 7.96
CA TYR A 69 6.32 3.89 9.32
C TYR A 69 4.81 3.58 9.44
N PRO A 70 3.89 4.20 8.67
CA PRO A 70 2.46 3.87 8.74
C PRO A 70 2.17 2.43 8.31
N ALA A 71 2.94 1.86 7.38
CA ALA A 71 2.82 0.45 7.01
C ALA A 71 3.20 -0.47 8.19
N MET A 72 4.24 -0.13 8.94
CA MET A 72 4.63 -0.86 10.15
C MET A 72 3.58 -0.74 11.25
N THR A 73 2.97 0.44 11.44
CA THR A 73 1.86 0.64 12.36
C THR A 73 0.67 -0.25 12.00
N GLN A 74 0.27 -0.31 10.71
CA GLN A 74 -0.79 -1.20 10.26
C GLN A 74 -0.42 -2.68 10.40
N CYS A 75 0.85 -3.03 10.18
CA CYS A 75 1.36 -4.37 10.43
C CYS A 75 1.24 -4.77 11.91
N SER A 76 1.58 -3.85 12.80
CA SER A 76 1.50 -4.02 14.25
C SER A 76 0.05 -4.20 14.73
N LEU A 77 -0.87 -3.37 14.19
CA LEU A 77 -2.29 -3.37 14.56
C LEU A 77 -3.10 -4.49 13.91
N LEU A 78 -2.99 -4.64 12.59
CA LEU A 78 -3.82 -5.51 11.75
C LEU A 78 -3.09 -6.79 11.29
N GLY A 79 -1.81 -6.93 11.63
CA GLY A 79 -0.98 -8.09 11.31
C GLY A 79 -0.26 -8.02 9.95
N THR A 80 -0.69 -7.13 9.06
CA THR A 80 -0.06 -6.95 7.73
C THR A 80 0.05 -5.47 7.38
N GLY A 81 1.19 -5.07 6.82
CA GLY A 81 1.42 -3.74 6.28
C GLY A 81 1.82 -3.81 4.81
N TYR A 82 1.53 -2.74 4.06
CA TYR A 82 1.86 -2.65 2.64
C TYR A 82 2.57 -1.35 2.30
N VAL A 83 3.60 -1.45 1.48
CA VAL A 83 4.28 -0.31 0.86
C VAL A 83 4.33 -0.59 -0.64
N GLU A 84 3.97 0.40 -1.45
CA GLU A 84 4.18 0.36 -2.89
C GLU A 84 5.58 0.88 -3.20
N GLY A 85 6.36 0.06 -3.90
CA GLY A 85 7.70 0.40 -4.36
C GLY A 85 7.79 0.18 -5.86
N GLY A 86 8.15 1.21 -6.61
CA GLY A 86 8.35 1.11 -8.06
C GLY A 86 7.44 2.01 -8.89
N GLN A 87 6.54 2.80 -8.29
CA GLN A 87 5.93 3.90 -9.02
C GLN A 87 7.04 4.90 -9.37
N TRP A 88 7.14 5.27 -10.64
CA TRP A 88 8.07 6.32 -11.06
C TRP A 88 7.44 7.68 -10.80
N PHE A 89 8.08 8.48 -9.95
CA PHE A 89 7.75 9.89 -9.84
C PHE A 89 8.29 10.61 -11.08
N ILE A 90 7.39 11.32 -11.78
CA ILE A 90 7.74 12.13 -12.93
C ILE A 90 7.36 13.57 -12.59
N ARG A 91 8.37 14.42 -12.35
CA ARG A 91 8.15 15.86 -12.26
C ARG A 91 8.29 16.45 -13.65
N LYS A 92 7.21 17.03 -14.14
CA LYS A 92 7.22 17.79 -15.39
C LYS A 92 7.33 19.27 -15.10
N GLY A 93 7.93 20.01 -16.01
CA GLY A 93 7.88 21.47 -15.97
C GLY A 93 8.05 22.08 -17.34
N TRP A 94 7.89 23.40 -17.35
CA TRP A 94 7.97 24.19 -18.58
C TRP A 94 9.42 24.38 -19.01
N GLN A 95 9.70 24.05 -20.26
CA GLN A 95 10.90 24.51 -20.95
C GLN A 95 10.49 25.38 -22.13
N ILE A 96 11.36 26.34 -22.46
CA ILE A 96 11.18 27.27 -23.57
C ILE A 96 12.14 26.82 -24.67
N ASP A 97 11.63 26.59 -25.88
CA ASP A 97 12.48 26.28 -27.03
C ASP A 97 13.20 27.55 -27.53
N ASN A 98 14.17 27.39 -28.42
CA ASN A 98 14.85 28.49 -29.12
C ASN A 98 13.89 29.39 -29.93
N LYS A 99 12.63 28.97 -30.11
CA LYS A 99 11.54 29.72 -30.77
C LYS A 99 10.57 30.38 -29.79
N GLU A 100 10.90 30.46 -28.50
CA GLU A 100 10.05 31.01 -27.42
C GLU A 100 8.75 30.23 -27.14
N GLU A 101 8.54 29.08 -27.79
CA GLU A 101 7.38 28.22 -27.52
C GLU A 101 7.60 27.39 -26.25
N ARG A 102 6.58 27.37 -25.38
CA ARG A 102 6.60 26.62 -24.12
C ARG A 102 6.12 25.20 -24.34
N TYR A 103 6.96 24.23 -24.01
CA TYR A 103 6.61 22.81 -24.05
C TYR A 103 6.88 22.14 -22.70
N PHE A 104 6.15 21.05 -22.44
CA PHE A 104 6.14 20.37 -21.15
C PHE A 104 7.08 19.17 -21.20
N VAL A 105 8.18 19.21 -20.44
CA VAL A 105 9.22 18.16 -20.44
C VAL A 105 9.28 17.49 -19.07
N PRO A 106 9.45 16.16 -18.98
CA PRO A 106 9.82 15.51 -17.73
C PRO A 106 11.22 15.99 -17.29
N ILE A 107 11.26 16.83 -16.26
CA ILE A 107 12.49 17.37 -15.66
C ILE A 107 13.18 16.32 -14.79
N GLU A 108 12.38 15.52 -14.08
CA GLU A 108 12.88 14.54 -13.14
C GLU A 108 12.08 13.25 -13.26
N LYS A 109 12.79 12.13 -13.30
CA LYS A 109 12.22 10.79 -13.24
C LYS A 109 12.99 10.00 -12.20
N ARG A 110 12.31 9.56 -11.14
CA ARG A 110 12.94 8.77 -10.07
C ARG A 110 12.00 7.69 -9.53
N PRO A 111 12.54 6.63 -8.92
CA PRO A 111 11.73 5.72 -8.12
C PRO A 111 11.11 6.47 -6.93
N ASP A 112 9.88 6.07 -6.59
CA ASP A 112 9.14 6.60 -5.46
C ASP A 112 8.58 5.43 -4.64
N ALA A 113 8.34 5.70 -3.35
CA ALA A 113 7.68 4.78 -2.44
C ALA A 113 6.40 5.44 -1.92
N LYS A 114 5.35 4.65 -1.70
CA LYS A 114 4.11 5.13 -1.13
C LYS A 114 3.53 4.13 -0.16
N PHE A 115 3.03 4.61 0.95
CA PHE A 115 2.21 3.85 1.86
C PHE A 115 0.94 3.38 1.15
N VAL A 116 0.59 2.11 1.35
CA VAL A 116 -0.67 1.53 0.89
C VAL A 116 -1.47 1.14 2.12
N ASN A 117 -2.65 1.74 2.26
CA ASN A 117 -3.53 1.42 3.36
C ASN A 117 -4.02 -0.04 3.21
N TRP A 118 -3.97 -0.79 4.31
CA TRP A 118 -4.47 -2.16 4.43
C TRP A 118 -5.84 -2.38 3.79
N PHE A 119 -6.77 -1.43 3.97
CA PHE A 119 -8.14 -1.52 3.43
C PHE A 119 -8.23 -1.33 1.91
N GLU A 120 -7.16 -0.88 1.26
CA GLU A 120 -7.13 -0.71 -0.20
C GLU A 120 -6.73 -2.00 -0.91
N LEU A 121 -6.03 -2.93 -0.26
CA LEU A 121 -5.41 -4.06 -0.95
C LEU A 121 -6.18 -5.37 -0.73
N TYR A 122 -6.66 -5.94 -1.83
CA TYR A 122 -7.47 -7.14 -1.90
C TYR A 122 -6.72 -8.24 -2.66
N PRO A 123 -5.95 -9.09 -1.97
CA PRO A 123 -5.36 -10.28 -2.57
C PRO A 123 -6.43 -11.32 -2.92
N HIS A 124 -6.16 -12.18 -3.90
CA HIS A 124 -6.96 -13.38 -4.10
C HIS A 124 -7.00 -14.24 -2.82
N PRO A 125 -8.14 -14.84 -2.42
CA PRO A 125 -8.25 -15.60 -1.16
C PRO A 125 -7.23 -16.74 -1.01
N ALA A 126 -6.88 -17.39 -2.12
CA ALA A 126 -5.88 -18.47 -2.13
C ALA A 126 -4.41 -17.98 -2.24
N LYS A 127 -4.18 -16.67 -2.35
CA LYS A 127 -2.82 -16.13 -2.45
C LYS A 127 -2.17 -16.13 -1.07
N MET A 128 -0.96 -16.67 -0.95
CA MET A 128 -0.22 -16.74 0.32
C MET A 128 1.01 -15.85 0.30
N ARG A 129 1.76 -15.87 -0.81
CA ARG A 129 3.02 -15.14 -1.01
C ARG A 129 2.89 -14.11 -2.12
N MET A 130 3.71 -13.07 -2.06
CA MET A 130 3.71 -12.03 -3.10
C MET A 130 4.02 -12.61 -4.49
N ASN A 131 4.95 -13.58 -4.52
CA ASN A 131 5.44 -14.26 -5.72
C ASN A 131 4.44 -15.24 -6.34
N ASP A 132 3.32 -15.55 -5.67
CA ASP A 132 2.30 -16.43 -6.24
C ASP A 132 1.72 -15.80 -7.52
N THR A 133 1.33 -16.59 -8.49
CA THR A 133 0.73 -16.08 -9.74
C THR A 133 -0.67 -15.52 -9.56
N LEU A 134 -1.29 -15.69 -8.39
CA LEU A 134 -2.65 -15.22 -8.12
C LEU A 134 -2.73 -13.68 -8.04
N PRO A 135 -3.87 -13.09 -8.43
CA PRO A 135 -4.00 -11.65 -8.56
C PRO A 135 -4.08 -10.91 -7.23
N ILE A 136 -3.80 -9.61 -7.29
CA ILE A 136 -4.04 -8.62 -6.26
C ILE A 136 -4.81 -7.45 -6.89
N ILE A 137 -5.81 -6.95 -6.19
CA ILE A 137 -6.57 -5.77 -6.59
C ILE A 137 -6.34 -4.68 -5.56
N ARG A 138 -5.88 -3.51 -5.98
CA ARG A 138 -5.88 -2.30 -5.15
C ARG A 138 -7.11 -1.47 -5.49
N LYS A 139 -7.90 -1.11 -4.49
CA LYS A 139 -9.08 -0.26 -4.62
C LYS A 139 -8.85 1.06 -3.89
N ARG A 140 -9.09 2.17 -4.58
CA ARG A 140 -8.99 3.53 -4.04
C ARG A 140 -10.18 4.37 -4.44
N TYR A 141 -10.52 5.34 -3.60
CA TYR A 141 -11.42 6.42 -3.95
C TYR A 141 -10.60 7.69 -4.12
N ILE A 142 -10.76 8.36 -5.26
CA ILE A 142 -10.08 9.61 -5.53
C ILE A 142 -11.07 10.69 -5.96
N ASP A 143 -10.68 11.93 -5.75
CA ASP A 143 -11.42 13.10 -6.21
C ASP A 143 -11.22 13.35 -7.71
N ALA A 144 -12.09 14.19 -8.28
CA ALA A 144 -12.04 14.56 -9.68
C ALA A 144 -10.72 15.25 -10.08
N GLU A 145 -10.09 16.03 -9.19
CA GLU A 145 -8.85 16.73 -9.53
C GLU A 145 -7.67 15.77 -9.57
N THR A 146 -7.59 14.82 -8.65
CA THR A 146 -6.58 13.75 -8.70
C THR A 146 -6.75 12.88 -9.95
N LEU A 147 -7.98 12.57 -10.37
CA LEU A 147 -8.21 11.83 -11.61
C LEU A 147 -7.76 12.65 -12.83
N LYS A 148 -7.98 13.97 -12.83
CA LYS A 148 -7.47 14.87 -13.87
C LYS A 148 -5.95 15.02 -13.85
N LYS A 149 -5.30 14.95 -12.69
CA LYS A 149 -3.82 14.95 -12.61
C LYS A 149 -3.24 13.72 -13.30
N LEU A 150 -3.90 12.57 -13.19
CA LEU A 150 -3.54 11.39 -13.98
C LEU A 150 -3.64 11.68 -15.49
N ALA A 151 -4.61 12.50 -15.95
CA ALA A 151 -4.69 12.93 -17.36
C ALA A 151 -3.43 13.61 -17.90
N VAL A 152 -2.79 14.40 -17.04
CA VAL A 152 -1.65 15.23 -17.42
C VAL A 152 -0.42 14.36 -17.65
N ASP A 153 -0.40 13.14 -17.12
CA ASP A 153 0.65 12.18 -17.43
C ASP A 153 0.52 11.64 -18.86
N SER A 154 1.63 11.64 -19.60
CA SER A 154 1.65 11.30 -21.03
C SER A 154 1.42 9.80 -21.29
N GLN A 155 1.23 9.03 -20.22
CA GLN A 155 1.06 7.58 -20.25
C GLN A 155 -0.41 7.17 -20.36
N TRP A 156 -1.35 8.12 -20.36
CA TRP A 156 -2.78 7.85 -20.28
C TRP A 156 -3.51 8.32 -21.54
N ASP A 157 -4.51 7.53 -21.94
CA ASP A 157 -5.38 7.87 -23.07
C ASP A 157 -6.41 8.92 -22.66
N ALA A 158 -6.25 10.13 -23.20
CA ALA A 158 -7.11 11.28 -22.90
C ALA A 158 -8.59 11.05 -23.23
N LYS A 159 -8.92 10.17 -24.19
CA LYS A 159 -10.32 9.84 -24.51
C LYS A 159 -10.95 8.99 -23.41
N LYS A 160 -10.28 7.92 -23.02
CA LYS A 160 -10.74 7.01 -21.96
C LYS A 160 -10.87 7.72 -20.62
N LEU A 161 -10.04 8.73 -20.36
CA LEU A 161 -10.16 9.48 -19.14
C LEU A 161 -11.40 10.40 -19.11
N LYS A 162 -11.77 11.02 -20.23
CA LYS A 162 -13.02 11.79 -20.30
C LYS A 162 -14.21 10.87 -20.05
N GLU A 163 -14.21 9.70 -20.69
CA GLU A 163 -15.21 8.65 -20.45
C GLU A 163 -15.25 8.23 -18.97
N ALA A 164 -14.09 8.06 -18.33
CA ALA A 164 -14.01 7.76 -16.91
C ALA A 164 -14.56 8.89 -16.02
N LEU A 165 -14.33 10.16 -16.37
CA LEU A 165 -14.88 11.32 -15.64
C LEU A 165 -16.41 11.40 -15.76
N ASP A 166 -16.95 11.03 -16.92
CA ASP A 166 -18.38 11.02 -17.22
C ASP A 166 -19.09 9.79 -16.63
N SER A 167 -18.37 8.68 -16.42
CA SER A 167 -18.92 7.45 -15.85
C SER A 167 -19.53 7.64 -14.46
N GLU A 168 -20.55 6.83 -14.16
CA GLU A 168 -21.20 6.76 -12.85
C GLU A 168 -20.51 5.71 -11.96
N CYS A 169 -20.31 6.05 -10.68
CA CYS A 169 -19.71 5.12 -9.71
C CYS A 169 -20.77 4.16 -9.16
N PRO A 170 -20.64 2.82 -9.35
CA PRO A 170 -21.65 1.85 -8.89
C PRO A 170 -21.81 1.78 -7.37
N ALA A 171 -20.77 2.19 -6.63
CA ALA A 171 -20.72 2.13 -5.17
C ALA A 171 -21.02 3.48 -4.51
N TYR A 172 -21.48 4.48 -5.28
CA TYR A 172 -21.84 5.80 -4.73
C TYR A 172 -23.06 5.67 -3.83
N THR A 173 -22.81 5.37 -2.56
CA THR A 173 -23.78 5.58 -1.50
C THR A 173 -23.65 7.05 -1.15
N GLU A 174 -24.66 7.86 -1.45
CA GLU A 174 -24.65 9.29 -1.12
C GLU A 174 -24.13 9.49 0.31
N SER A 175 -22.94 10.06 0.46
CA SER A 175 -22.45 10.42 1.78
C SER A 175 -23.37 11.50 2.33
N LYS A 176 -24.28 11.14 3.24
CA LYS A 176 -25.25 12.05 3.87
C LYS A 176 -24.60 13.11 4.79
N TYR A 177 -23.27 13.21 4.79
CA TYR A 177 -22.53 14.17 5.60
C TYR A 177 -22.27 15.47 4.81
N LYS A 178 -23.16 16.43 5.06
CA LYS A 178 -23.02 17.90 4.95
C LYS A 178 -22.17 18.48 3.80
N GLY A 179 -22.87 18.98 2.77
CA GLY A 179 -22.67 20.34 2.27
C GLY A 179 -21.82 20.55 1.01
N THR A 180 -20.94 19.63 0.64
CA THR A 180 -20.20 19.73 -0.63
C THR A 180 -20.22 18.39 -1.36
N ARG A 181 -20.96 18.34 -2.47
CA ARG A 181 -20.99 17.19 -3.40
C ARG A 181 -19.68 17.13 -4.17
N GLN A 182 -18.64 16.52 -3.61
CA GLN A 182 -17.49 16.11 -4.41
C GLN A 182 -17.75 14.72 -4.98
N LYS A 183 -17.69 14.61 -6.31
CA LYS A 183 -17.82 13.33 -7.01
C LYS A 183 -16.53 12.52 -6.74
N GLU A 184 -16.69 11.40 -6.05
CA GLU A 184 -15.62 10.42 -5.83
C GLU A 184 -15.62 9.38 -6.95
N TYR A 185 -14.42 8.96 -7.36
CA TYR A 185 -14.20 7.96 -8.40
C TYR A 185 -13.54 6.72 -7.79
N GLU A 186 -14.12 5.54 -8.04
CA GLU A 186 -13.53 4.26 -7.62
C GLU A 186 -12.47 3.86 -8.66
N ILE A 187 -11.21 3.76 -8.24
CA ILE A 187 -10.12 3.18 -9.03
C ILE A 187 -9.87 1.76 -8.55
N LEU A 188 -9.86 0.82 -9.50
CA LEU A 188 -9.45 -0.56 -9.30
C LEU A 188 -8.20 -0.83 -10.13
N GLU A 189 -7.11 -1.16 -9.44
CA GLU A 189 -5.84 -1.55 -10.05
C GLU A 189 -5.67 -3.05 -9.86
N TYR A 190 -5.77 -3.79 -10.95
CA TYR A 190 -5.56 -5.23 -10.99
C TYR A 190 -4.12 -5.54 -11.38
N TRP A 191 -3.49 -6.40 -10.59
CA TRP A 191 -2.18 -6.98 -10.86
C TRP A 191 -2.31 -8.50 -10.83
N GLY A 192 -2.09 -9.16 -11.97
CA GLY A 192 -2.27 -10.61 -12.04
C GLY A 192 -2.22 -11.17 -13.46
N PRO A 193 -2.48 -12.47 -13.61
CA PRO A 193 -2.35 -13.19 -14.87
C PRO A 193 -3.53 -12.83 -15.78
N TRP A 194 -3.23 -12.45 -17.01
CA TRP A 194 -4.20 -12.13 -18.05
C TRP A 194 -3.84 -12.85 -19.34
N ASP A 195 -4.86 -13.28 -20.07
CA ASP A 195 -4.69 -13.91 -21.37
C ASP A 195 -4.65 -12.82 -22.45
N GLU A 196 -3.51 -12.71 -23.13
CA GLU A 196 -3.30 -11.76 -24.22
C GLU A 196 -3.48 -12.47 -25.56
N SER A 197 -4.37 -11.95 -26.41
CA SER A 197 -4.37 -12.26 -27.83
C SER A 197 -3.71 -11.12 -28.60
N PHE A 198 -2.80 -11.46 -29.52
CA PHE A 198 -2.14 -10.52 -30.41
C PHE A 198 -2.01 -11.14 -31.80
N GLU A 199 -2.11 -10.32 -32.84
CA GLU A 199 -1.84 -10.75 -34.21
C GLU A 199 -0.33 -10.73 -34.47
N ASP A 200 0.19 -11.82 -35.04
CA ASP A 200 1.58 -11.89 -35.47
C ASP A 200 1.80 -11.15 -36.80
N ASP A 201 3.05 -10.97 -37.22
CA ASP A 201 3.40 -10.29 -38.49
C ASP A 201 2.74 -10.93 -39.74
N ASN A 202 2.29 -12.18 -39.62
CA ASN A 202 1.57 -12.92 -40.66
C ASN A 202 0.04 -12.78 -40.60
N GLY A 203 -0.51 -11.99 -39.66
CA GLY A 203 -1.95 -11.85 -39.43
C GLY A 203 -2.60 -13.03 -38.71
N GLU A 204 -1.80 -13.94 -38.14
CA GLU A 204 -2.30 -15.06 -37.33
C GLU A 204 -2.50 -14.62 -35.87
N GLU A 205 -3.68 -14.89 -35.31
CA GLU A 205 -3.97 -14.61 -33.90
C GLU A 205 -3.23 -15.60 -33.00
N LYS A 206 -2.22 -15.11 -32.27
CA LYS A 206 -1.49 -15.85 -31.25
C LYS A 206 -2.00 -15.48 -29.87
N LYS A 207 -2.10 -16.49 -28.99
CA LYS A 207 -2.54 -16.32 -27.62
C LYS A 207 -1.41 -16.62 -26.64
N ARG A 208 -1.07 -15.65 -25.79
CA ARG A 208 -0.25 -15.86 -24.59
C ARG A 208 -1.17 -16.04 -23.40
N ILE A 209 -0.93 -17.09 -22.63
CA ILE A 209 -1.74 -17.46 -21.48
C ILE A 209 -1.06 -16.97 -20.21
N ALA A 210 -1.85 -16.42 -19.28
CA ALA A 210 -1.41 -16.06 -17.93
C ALA A 210 -0.19 -15.11 -17.87
N VAL A 211 -0.14 -14.10 -18.74
CA VAL A 211 0.90 -13.06 -18.69
C VAL A 211 0.61 -12.13 -17.51
N PRO A 212 1.61 -11.74 -16.69
CA PRO A 212 1.42 -10.74 -15.65
C PRO A 212 1.01 -9.40 -16.27
N TYR A 213 -0.13 -8.88 -15.86
CA TYR A 213 -0.73 -7.65 -16.37
C TYR A 213 -0.98 -6.64 -15.28
N TRP A 214 -0.94 -5.38 -15.70
CA TRP A 214 -1.40 -4.24 -14.92
C TRP A 214 -2.59 -3.58 -15.62
N ILE A 215 -3.76 -3.73 -15.01
CA ILE A 215 -5.03 -3.22 -15.55
C ILE A 215 -5.58 -2.20 -14.56
N ILE A 216 -6.02 -1.05 -15.07
CA ILE A 216 -6.68 -0.02 -14.27
C ILE A 216 -8.07 0.24 -14.83
N VAL A 217 -9.06 0.14 -13.96
CA VAL A 217 -10.47 0.37 -14.27
C VAL A 217 -10.99 1.46 -13.32
N VAL A 218 -11.73 2.41 -13.87
CA VAL A 218 -12.44 3.44 -13.12
C VAL A 218 -13.92 3.12 -13.11
N ASN A 219 -14.55 3.26 -11.93
CA ASN A 219 -15.99 3.06 -11.71
C ASN A 219 -16.52 1.73 -12.29
N ARG A 220 -15.66 0.69 -12.32
CA ARG A 220 -15.95 -0.65 -12.88
C ARG A 220 -16.44 -0.67 -14.33
N SER A 221 -16.33 0.45 -15.05
CA SER A 221 -16.91 0.63 -16.38
C SER A 221 -15.82 0.93 -17.40
N VAL A 222 -14.90 1.83 -17.07
CA VAL A 222 -13.92 2.34 -18.02
C VAL A 222 -12.53 1.79 -17.73
N ARG A 223 -11.99 0.98 -18.64
CA ARG A 223 -10.59 0.51 -18.58
C ARG A 223 -9.65 1.61 -19.05
N LEU A 224 -9.00 2.30 -18.12
CA LEU A 224 -7.98 3.30 -18.43
C LEU A 224 -6.70 2.69 -18.98
N ARG A 225 -6.28 1.54 -18.42
CA ARG A 225 -5.02 0.88 -18.78
C ARG A 225 -5.19 -0.62 -18.77
N GLY A 226 -4.44 -1.31 -19.63
CA GLY A 226 -4.18 -2.74 -19.45
C GLY A 226 -3.00 -3.12 -20.31
N ILE A 227 -1.82 -3.11 -19.69
CA ILE A 227 -0.54 -3.44 -20.32
C ILE A 227 0.06 -4.65 -19.60
N PRO A 228 0.94 -5.41 -20.26
CA PRO A 228 1.81 -6.35 -19.56
C PRO A 228 2.59 -5.63 -18.45
N ASN A 229 2.93 -6.37 -17.39
CA ASN A 229 3.62 -5.81 -16.24
C ASN A 229 4.92 -5.12 -16.68
N PRO A 230 5.08 -3.80 -16.45
CA PRO A 230 6.22 -3.03 -16.95
C PRO A 230 7.52 -3.32 -16.18
N TYR A 231 7.46 -4.01 -15.03
CA TYR A 231 8.64 -4.27 -14.20
C TYR A 231 9.43 -5.49 -14.66
N ASN A 232 10.75 -5.40 -14.65
CA ASN A 232 11.64 -6.50 -15.06
C ASN A 232 11.40 -7.80 -14.26
N HIS A 233 11.05 -7.67 -12.98
CA HIS A 233 10.77 -8.83 -12.11
C HIS A 233 9.37 -9.44 -12.32
N GLN A 234 8.52 -8.82 -13.15
CA GLN A 234 7.17 -9.30 -13.49
C GLN A 234 6.23 -9.55 -12.30
N MET A 235 6.55 -8.98 -11.13
CA MET A 235 5.73 -9.05 -9.92
C MET A 235 5.02 -7.70 -9.67
N PRO A 236 3.91 -7.69 -8.90
CA PRO A 236 3.28 -6.44 -8.47
C PRO A 236 4.25 -5.59 -7.64
N PRO A 237 4.20 -4.25 -7.74
CA PRO A 237 5.11 -3.32 -7.07
C PRO A 237 4.76 -3.13 -5.58
N TYR A 238 4.39 -4.19 -4.86
CA TYR A 238 4.02 -4.12 -3.45
C TYR A 238 4.99 -4.92 -2.58
N CYS A 239 5.45 -4.29 -1.50
CA CYS A 239 6.12 -4.95 -0.39
C CYS A 239 5.07 -5.29 0.68
N LYS A 240 5.00 -6.56 1.05
CA LYS A 240 4.15 -7.05 2.15
C LYS A 240 5.01 -7.25 3.39
N ILE A 241 4.61 -6.61 4.48
CA ILE A 241 5.26 -6.71 5.78
C ILE A 241 4.34 -7.50 6.71
N LYS A 242 4.87 -8.50 7.41
CA LYS A 242 4.19 -9.25 8.48
C LYS A 242 5.07 -9.26 9.71
N LEU A 243 4.50 -8.95 10.88
CA LEU A 243 5.22 -9.00 12.15
C LEU A 243 5.12 -10.40 12.77
N PHE A 244 3.91 -10.96 12.80
CA PHE A 244 3.65 -12.33 13.21
C PHE A 244 2.98 -13.09 12.07
N GLU A 245 3.49 -14.28 11.78
CA GLU A 245 2.82 -15.20 10.87
C GLU A 245 1.67 -15.92 11.59
N ASP A 246 0.61 -16.20 10.84
CA ASP A 246 -0.45 -17.09 11.31
C ASP A 246 0.05 -18.55 11.22
N PRO A 247 -0.25 -19.42 12.20
CA PRO A 247 0.04 -20.85 12.10
C PRO A 247 -0.53 -21.51 10.84
N GLN A 248 -1.64 -21.00 10.31
CA GLN A 248 -2.19 -21.43 9.04
C GLN A 248 -1.63 -20.57 7.89
N PRO A 249 -1.13 -21.20 6.80
CA PRO A 249 -0.64 -20.46 5.64
C PRO A 249 -1.74 -19.57 5.05
N CYS A 250 -1.63 -18.25 5.24
CA CYS A 250 -2.58 -17.30 4.70
C CYS A 250 -1.89 -16.00 4.24
N TRP A 251 -2.63 -15.19 3.49
CA TRP A 251 -2.10 -13.91 3.00
C TRP A 251 -1.71 -12.97 4.12
N PHE A 252 -2.53 -12.92 5.17
CA PHE A 252 -2.45 -11.97 6.28
C PHE A 252 -1.53 -12.49 7.40
N GLY A 253 -1.00 -11.58 8.20
CA GLY A 253 -0.36 -11.90 9.47
C GLY A 253 -1.30 -11.64 10.64
N VAL A 254 -0.77 -11.81 11.85
CA VAL A 254 -1.51 -11.60 13.10
C VAL A 254 -1.02 -10.31 13.76
N GLY A 255 -1.93 -9.44 14.18
CA GLY A 255 -1.59 -8.20 14.89
C GLY A 255 -1.27 -8.45 16.37
N ILE A 256 -0.55 -7.53 17.01
CA ILE A 256 -0.17 -7.60 18.44
C ILE A 256 -1.41 -7.73 19.32
N GLY A 257 -2.48 -6.99 18.99
CA GLY A 257 -3.73 -7.02 19.75
C GLY A 257 -4.35 -8.42 19.81
N GLN A 258 -4.27 -9.20 18.73
CA GLN A 258 -4.79 -10.58 18.70
C GLN A 258 -3.88 -11.54 19.47
N VAL A 259 -2.56 -11.41 19.32
CA VAL A 259 -1.56 -12.22 20.05
C VAL A 259 -1.69 -12.01 21.56
N GLY A 260 -1.88 -10.76 21.98
CA GLY A 260 -1.93 -10.39 23.38
C GLY A 260 -3.33 -10.40 24.00
N LYS A 261 -4.40 -10.56 23.22
CA LYS A 261 -5.79 -10.60 23.72
C LYS A 261 -5.99 -11.48 24.96
N PRO A 262 -5.46 -12.72 25.03
CA PRO A 262 -5.63 -13.56 26.22
C PRO A 262 -5.02 -12.94 27.48
N THR A 263 -3.91 -12.22 27.35
CA THR A 263 -3.25 -11.49 28.46
C THR A 263 -4.07 -10.27 28.85
N GLN A 264 -4.59 -9.52 27.88
CA GLN A 264 -5.45 -8.36 28.08
C GLN A 264 -6.71 -8.72 28.88
N ASP A 265 -7.39 -9.80 28.49
CA ASP A 265 -8.62 -10.27 29.13
C ASP A 265 -8.34 -10.72 30.59
N ARG A 266 -7.20 -11.39 30.83
CA ARG A 266 -6.79 -11.81 32.18
C ARG A 266 -6.51 -10.63 33.10
N ILE A 267 -5.81 -9.60 32.61
CA ILE A 267 -5.47 -8.42 33.39
C ILE A 267 -6.74 -7.63 33.76
N ASN A 268 -7.62 -7.41 32.78
CA ASN A 268 -8.89 -6.74 33.03
C ASN A 268 -9.71 -7.49 34.09
N LYS A 269 -9.73 -8.82 34.03
CA LYS A 269 -10.40 -9.64 35.06
C LYS A 269 -9.77 -9.45 36.45
N ILE A 270 -8.45 -9.48 36.57
CA ILE A 270 -7.76 -9.32 37.86
C ILE A 270 -8.01 -7.92 38.44
N VAL A 271 -7.96 -6.87 37.63
CA VAL A 271 -8.17 -5.49 38.09
C VAL A 271 -9.61 -5.30 38.57
N ASN A 272 -10.59 -5.75 37.81
CA ASN A 272 -11.99 -5.64 38.20
C ASN A 272 -12.30 -6.44 39.48
N GLN A 273 -11.79 -7.68 39.60
CA GLN A 273 -11.94 -8.46 40.84
C GLN A 273 -11.30 -7.79 42.06
N ARG A 274 -10.18 -7.07 41.88
CA ARG A 274 -9.55 -6.32 42.97
C ARG A 274 -10.37 -5.11 43.37
N LEU A 275 -10.94 -4.38 42.42
CA LEU A 275 -11.83 -3.25 42.69
C LEU A 275 -13.08 -3.71 43.43
N ASP A 276 -13.71 -4.80 42.99
CA ASP A 276 -14.87 -5.39 43.67
C ASP A 276 -14.55 -5.75 45.13
N ASN A 277 -13.36 -6.34 45.38
CA ASN A 277 -12.92 -6.66 46.74
C ASN A 277 -12.72 -5.40 47.60
N VAL A 278 -12.17 -4.32 47.04
CA VAL A 278 -11.98 -3.05 47.76
C VAL A 278 -13.34 -2.42 48.09
N ASP A 279 -14.27 -2.39 47.14
CA ASP A 279 -15.61 -1.85 47.34
C ASP A 279 -16.38 -2.65 48.39
N LEU A 280 -16.24 -3.98 48.41
CA LEU A 280 -16.83 -4.84 49.44
C LEU A 280 -16.27 -4.57 50.85
N VAL A 281 -15.01 -4.20 50.97
CA VAL A 281 -14.39 -3.86 52.26
C VAL A 281 -14.83 -2.48 52.74
N LEU A 282 -14.87 -1.49 51.84
CA LEU A 282 -15.26 -0.12 52.16
C LEU A 282 -16.75 -0.03 52.56
N ASN A 283 -17.64 -0.79 51.90
CA ASN A 283 -19.07 -0.78 52.20
C ASN A 283 -19.46 -1.56 53.48
N LYS A 284 -18.52 -2.24 54.13
CA LYS A 284 -18.73 -2.94 55.41
C LYS A 284 -18.38 -2.10 56.65
N GLN A 285 -17.85 -0.89 56.47
CA GLN A 285 -17.64 0.10 57.54
C GLN A 285 -18.80 1.09 57.57
#